data_AF-A0A4R4BPQ3-F1
#
_entry.id   AF-A0A4R4BPQ3-F1
#
_cell.length_a   1.000
_cell.length_b   1.000
_cell.length_c   1.000
_cell.angle_alpha   90.00
_cell.angle_beta   90.00
_cell.angle_gamma   90.00
#
_symmetry.space_group_name_H-M   'P 1'
#
loop_
_entity.id
_entity.type
_entity.pdbx_description
1 polymer ?
#
loop_
_entity_poly.entity_id
_entity_poly.type
_entity_poly.pdbx_seq_one_letter_code
_entity_poly.pdbx_strand_id
1 'polypeptide(L)'
;MCDMSFHLAVSQKIPSSRTYQFGSKKTTLVLTQELPSLEELCGNHSASSTLIICDENTKRYGELLVRENRSPSNSGTPFSTFSEELEKSSADNTENSLPPISRGTPALCVLPAGEAHKGWPTVERILASASQAGMKRDGLFIGIGGGVITDLVAFAASIYMRGVEVRLVSTTLLGMVDAALGGKTGFDAFGIKNLIGSFYPASVVWAPLITLETLPLREWKSGFAEIIKTGIIGDPGILSLIEETVPLWNSLFNPVSSQENLGRGSGDTFSPPPLSTNLDPSEGNTDSHGTVSLNALPPPRSKAPELYELIGELILRSIEVKAKIVSEDPEERGGKRALLNLGHTFGHALEAILGLGAISHGEAVAWGIAQACRLGVVTGHTPQEKGRWIINLLDQLGYETAPLYNGTISWEHLVRPMGLDKKNQERGLRFIVPTEETCTILPLSFEAFVQLFPK
;
A
#
# COMPACT_ATOMS: atom_id res chain seq x y z
N MET A 1 -1.57 -22.12 -23.40
CA MET A 1 -0.57 -22.80 -22.56
C MET A 1 0.79 -22.42 -23.11
N CYS A 2 1.36 -21.32 -22.64
CA CYS A 2 2.74 -20.95 -22.97
C CYS A 2 3.58 -21.39 -21.78
N ASP A 3 4.54 -22.26 -22.04
CA ASP A 3 5.46 -22.84 -21.06
C ASP A 3 6.49 -21.75 -20.68
N MET A 4 6.08 -20.82 -19.83
CA MET A 4 6.98 -19.81 -19.25
C MET A 4 7.58 -20.39 -17.98
N SER A 5 8.66 -21.16 -18.17
CA SER A 5 9.57 -21.55 -17.09
C SER A 5 10.26 -20.29 -16.56
N PHE A 6 9.59 -19.54 -15.70
CA PHE A 6 10.22 -18.54 -14.85
C PHE A 6 11.23 -19.29 -13.97
N HIS A 7 12.51 -19.23 -14.31
CA HIS A 7 13.59 -19.59 -13.38
C HIS A 7 13.75 -18.48 -12.36
N LEU A 8 12.69 -18.26 -11.58
CA LEU A 8 12.78 -17.56 -10.31
C LEU A 8 13.64 -18.43 -9.42
N ALA A 9 14.86 -17.99 -9.15
CA ALA A 9 15.69 -18.52 -8.07
C ALA A 9 15.07 -18.11 -6.71
N VAL A 10 13.79 -18.43 -6.48
CA VAL A 10 13.13 -18.37 -5.17
C VAL A 10 13.58 -19.62 -4.41
N SER A 11 14.89 -19.72 -4.20
CA SER A 11 15.52 -20.74 -3.40
C SER A 11 15.66 -20.19 -1.99
N GLN A 12 14.53 -20.11 -1.27
CA GLN A 12 14.43 -20.15 0.19
C GLN A 12 12.97 -19.93 0.63
N LYS A 13 12.48 -20.80 1.53
CA LYS A 13 11.21 -20.56 2.24
C LYS A 13 11.26 -19.16 2.85
N ILE A 14 10.43 -18.26 2.34
CA ILE A 14 10.26 -16.91 2.86
C ILE A 14 10.11 -16.99 4.39
N PRO A 15 10.98 -16.32 5.17
CA PRO A 15 10.91 -16.40 6.63
C PRO A 15 9.56 -15.88 7.12
N SER A 16 8.93 -16.63 8.01
CA SER A 16 7.55 -16.38 8.48
C SER A 16 7.40 -15.09 9.29
N SER A 17 8.48 -14.50 9.82
CA SER A 17 8.43 -13.20 10.48
C SER A 17 9.80 -12.50 10.55
N ARG A 18 9.79 -11.16 10.60
CA ARG A 18 10.98 -10.31 10.81
C ARG A 18 10.63 -9.16 11.75
N THR A 19 11.54 -8.80 12.65
CA THR A 19 11.34 -7.69 13.60
C THR A 19 12.18 -6.48 13.20
N TYR A 20 11.54 -5.32 13.14
CA TYR A 20 12.16 -4.05 12.80
C TYR A 20 12.07 -3.07 13.97
N GLN A 21 13.07 -2.21 14.12
CA GLN A 21 13.10 -1.16 15.13
C GLN A 21 12.60 0.16 14.53
N PHE A 22 11.53 0.73 15.09
CA PHE A 22 10.98 2.02 14.69
C PHE A 22 10.98 2.96 15.90
N GLY A 23 11.99 3.84 15.97
CA GLY A 23 12.22 4.67 17.15
C GLY A 23 12.53 3.81 18.39
N SER A 24 11.80 4.01 19.48
CA SER A 24 11.96 3.23 20.72
C SER A 24 11.19 1.90 20.74
N LYS A 25 10.32 1.64 19.76
CA LYS A 25 9.46 0.46 19.70
C LYS A 25 9.90 -0.51 18.61
N LYS A 26 9.55 -1.78 18.79
CA LYS A 26 9.74 -2.85 17.79
C LYS A 26 8.41 -3.20 17.15
N THR A 27 8.45 -3.52 15.87
CA THR A 27 7.32 -4.06 15.11
C THR A 27 7.77 -5.35 14.46
N THR A 28 7.02 -6.43 14.70
CA THR A 28 7.19 -7.70 14.00
C THR A 28 6.29 -7.75 12.78
N LEU A 29 6.87 -7.83 11.60
CA LEU A 29 6.16 -8.21 10.38
C LEU A 29 6.01 -9.73 10.35
N VAL A 30 4.82 -10.23 10.08
CA VAL A 30 4.53 -11.65 9.86
C VAL A 30 3.97 -11.80 8.45
N LEU A 31 4.76 -12.35 7.54
CA LEU A 31 4.34 -12.62 6.17
C LEU A 31 3.76 -14.03 6.10
N THR A 32 2.48 -14.12 5.75
CA THR A 32 1.75 -15.40 5.79
C THR A 32 1.02 -15.65 4.50
N GLN A 33 0.76 -16.93 4.23
CA GLN A 33 -0.08 -17.31 3.12
C GLN A 33 -1.57 -17.11 3.47
N GLU A 34 -1.96 -17.48 4.68
CA GLU A 34 -3.35 -17.50 5.14
C GLU A 34 -3.65 -16.38 6.14
N LEU A 35 -4.94 -16.11 6.36
CA LEU A 35 -5.41 -15.20 7.42
C LEU A 35 -5.09 -15.78 8.81
N PRO A 36 -4.61 -14.96 9.76
CA PRO A 36 -4.34 -15.43 11.12
C PRO A 36 -5.63 -15.76 11.89
N SER A 37 -5.55 -16.72 12.80
CA SER A 37 -6.62 -17.04 13.76
C SER A 37 -6.75 -15.97 14.84
N LEU A 38 -7.87 -16.00 15.58
CA LEU A 38 -8.04 -15.11 16.74
C LEU A 38 -6.95 -15.33 17.81
N GLU A 39 -6.52 -16.57 18.00
CA GLU A 39 -5.49 -16.94 18.98
C GLU A 39 -4.14 -16.30 18.63
N GLU A 40 -3.72 -16.41 17.38
CA GLU A 40 -2.48 -15.77 16.89
C GLU A 40 -2.54 -14.24 17.01
N LEU A 41 -3.69 -13.64 16.69
CA LEU A 41 -3.87 -12.20 16.79
C LEU A 41 -3.86 -11.70 18.23
N CYS A 42 -4.50 -12.41 19.17
CA CYS A 42 -4.51 -12.05 20.58
C CYS A 42 -3.15 -12.29 21.26
N GLY A 43 -2.46 -13.38 20.90
CA GLY A 43 -1.30 -13.86 21.65
C GLY A 43 -1.63 -14.00 23.15
N ASN A 44 -0.93 -13.25 23.99
CA ASN A 44 -1.13 -13.30 25.45
C ASN A 44 -2.33 -12.48 25.96
N HIS A 45 -3.04 -11.75 25.10
CA HIS A 45 -4.21 -10.96 25.49
C HIS A 45 -5.45 -11.84 25.64
N SER A 46 -6.31 -11.52 26.62
CA SER A 46 -7.63 -12.14 26.68
C SER A 46 -8.50 -11.64 25.54
N ALA A 47 -9.21 -12.54 24.86
CA ALA A 47 -10.19 -12.14 23.85
C ALA A 47 -11.24 -11.15 24.40
N SER A 48 -11.55 -11.21 25.70
CA SER A 48 -12.47 -10.28 26.38
C SER A 48 -11.97 -8.85 26.51
N SER A 49 -10.65 -8.64 26.42
CA SER A 49 -9.99 -7.34 26.49
C SER A 49 -9.56 -6.82 25.11
N THR A 50 -10.08 -7.44 24.04
CA THR A 50 -9.71 -7.16 22.65
C THR A 50 -10.84 -6.48 21.90
N LEU A 51 -10.52 -5.40 21.18
CA LEU A 51 -11.39 -4.78 20.19
C LEU A 51 -10.86 -5.09 18.79
N ILE A 52 -11.67 -5.77 17.99
CA ILE A 52 -11.44 -5.97 16.55
C ILE A 52 -12.07 -4.80 15.81
N ILE A 53 -11.29 -4.15 14.96
CA ILE A 53 -11.74 -3.04 14.11
C ILE A 53 -11.49 -3.41 12.66
N CYS A 54 -12.53 -3.36 11.84
CA CYS A 54 -12.49 -3.65 10.40
C CYS A 54 -13.36 -2.66 9.63
N ASP A 55 -13.20 -2.62 8.30
CA ASP A 55 -14.13 -1.89 7.44
C ASP A 55 -15.19 -2.83 6.82
N GLU A 56 -16.08 -2.29 6.01
CA GLU A 56 -17.10 -3.05 5.30
C GLU A 56 -16.50 -4.10 4.34
N ASN A 57 -15.30 -3.86 3.79
CA ASN A 57 -14.63 -4.81 2.89
C ASN A 57 -14.06 -6.01 3.65
N THR A 58 -13.56 -5.80 4.87
CA THR A 58 -12.97 -6.85 5.71
C THR A 58 -13.91 -7.36 6.81
N LYS A 59 -15.15 -6.85 6.87
CA LYS A 59 -16.18 -7.19 7.86
C LYS A 59 -16.35 -8.70 8.06
N ARG A 60 -16.42 -9.46 6.95
CA ARG A 60 -16.63 -10.91 7.00
C ARG A 60 -15.56 -11.61 7.85
N TYR A 61 -14.30 -11.18 7.74
CA TYR A 61 -13.22 -11.75 8.52
C TYR A 61 -13.30 -11.35 10.00
N GLY A 62 -13.63 -10.09 10.31
CA GLY A 62 -13.90 -9.66 11.68
C GLY A 62 -15.04 -10.44 12.35
N GLU A 63 -16.14 -10.70 11.62
CA GLU A 63 -17.24 -11.53 12.10
C GLU A 63 -16.84 -12.99 12.34
N LEU A 64 -15.97 -13.56 11.49
CA LEU A 64 -15.45 -14.92 11.66
C LEU A 64 -14.65 -15.04 12.95
N LEU A 65 -13.73 -14.11 13.22
CA LEU A 65 -12.92 -14.10 14.45
C LEU A 65 -13.80 -14.04 15.72
N VAL A 66 -14.91 -13.28 15.68
CA VAL A 66 -15.89 -13.22 16.77
C VAL A 66 -16.64 -14.55 16.94
N ARG A 67 -16.97 -15.24 15.84
CA ARG A 67 -17.72 -16.51 15.84
C ARG A 67 -16.88 -17.71 16.28
N GLU A 68 -15.62 -17.82 15.84
CA GLU A 68 -14.69 -18.90 16.24
C GLU A 68 -14.60 -19.04 17.76
N ASN A 69 -14.68 -17.93 18.48
CA ASN A 69 -14.62 -17.92 19.94
C ASN A 69 -15.92 -18.37 20.64
N ARG A 70 -17.06 -18.39 19.93
CA ARG A 70 -18.38 -18.76 20.47
C ARG A 70 -18.66 -20.27 20.42
N SER A 71 -17.87 -21.05 19.68
CA SER A 71 -18.07 -22.50 19.52
C SER A 71 -17.03 -23.30 20.32
N PRO A 72 -17.42 -24.02 21.39
CA PRO A 72 -16.55 -24.97 22.07
C PRO A 72 -16.90 -26.41 21.62
N SER A 73 -16.30 -26.90 20.51
CA SER A 73 -16.07 -28.34 20.23
C SER A 73 -15.69 -28.60 18.77
N ASN A 74 -14.40 -28.73 18.48
CA ASN A 74 -13.78 -29.87 17.79
C ASN A 74 -12.38 -29.47 17.32
N SER A 75 -11.39 -30.11 17.93
CA SER A 75 -9.98 -30.06 17.58
C SER A 75 -9.70 -30.75 16.25
N GLY A 76 -8.88 -30.11 15.41
CA GLY A 76 -7.94 -30.83 14.54
C GLY A 76 -8.37 -31.08 13.10
N THR A 77 -8.31 -30.03 12.26
CA THR A 77 -7.88 -30.15 10.85
C THR A 77 -7.43 -28.78 10.34
N PRO A 78 -6.27 -28.67 9.66
CA PRO A 78 -5.94 -27.46 8.91
C PRO A 78 -6.87 -27.39 7.69
N PHE A 79 -7.64 -26.31 7.56
CA PHE A 79 -8.63 -26.17 6.48
C PHE A 79 -7.95 -25.90 5.13
N SER A 80 -7.84 -26.93 4.31
CA SER A 80 -7.80 -26.82 2.84
C SER A 80 -9.23 -26.94 2.29
N THR A 81 -9.59 -26.01 1.39
CA THR A 81 -10.74 -26.02 0.46
C THR A 81 -12.17 -26.01 1.04
N PHE A 82 -12.88 -24.93 0.74
CA PHE A 82 -14.34 -24.79 0.82
C PHE A 82 -15.01 -25.68 -0.25
N SER A 83 -15.59 -26.81 0.16
CA SER A 83 -16.80 -27.42 -0.42
C SER A 83 -17.07 -28.77 0.26
N GLU A 84 -18.32 -28.97 0.69
CA GLU A 84 -18.95 -30.25 1.07
C GLU A 84 -18.81 -30.76 2.53
N GLU A 85 -19.97 -30.76 3.18
CA GLU A 85 -20.52 -31.76 4.11
C GLU A 85 -20.03 -31.92 5.56
N LEU A 86 -20.96 -31.55 6.44
CA LEU A 86 -21.31 -32.20 7.69
C LEU A 86 -21.36 -33.73 7.56
N GLU A 87 -20.66 -34.47 8.43
CA GLU A 87 -21.24 -35.59 9.21
C GLU A 87 -20.21 -36.29 10.14
N LYS A 88 -20.69 -36.62 11.36
CA LYS A 88 -20.26 -37.70 12.31
C LYS A 88 -19.12 -37.47 13.35
N SER A 89 -19.58 -37.31 14.61
CA SER A 89 -19.17 -37.94 15.91
C SER A 89 -17.99 -38.95 15.88
N SER A 90 -17.06 -39.05 16.86
CA SER A 90 -17.20 -39.28 18.32
C SER A 90 -15.80 -39.31 19.03
N ALA A 91 -15.74 -38.97 20.34
CA ALA A 91 -14.83 -39.37 21.48
C ALA A 91 -13.34 -39.82 21.23
N ASP A 92 -12.30 -39.56 22.04
CA ASP A 92 -12.10 -39.55 23.51
C ASP A 92 -10.69 -38.98 23.88
N ASN A 93 -10.43 -38.82 25.19
CA ASN A 93 -9.36 -38.14 25.97
C ASN A 93 -7.85 -38.38 25.67
N THR A 94 -6.99 -37.37 25.92
CA THR A 94 -5.93 -37.35 26.99
C THR A 94 -5.08 -36.06 27.00
N GLU A 95 -4.42 -35.83 28.13
CA GLU A 95 -3.90 -34.60 28.76
C GLU A 95 -2.72 -33.87 28.07
N ASN A 96 -2.67 -32.54 28.25
CA ASN A 96 -1.71 -31.80 29.11
C ASN A 96 -1.23 -30.47 28.46
N SER A 97 -1.85 -29.33 28.76
CA SER A 97 -1.21 -27.98 28.84
C SER A 97 -2.20 -26.83 29.08
N LEU A 98 -1.97 -26.09 30.18
CA LEU A 98 -2.47 -24.76 30.58
C LEU A 98 -4.01 -24.55 30.67
N PRO A 99 -4.50 -23.78 31.67
CA PRO A 99 -5.94 -23.64 31.88
C PRO A 99 -6.59 -22.88 30.72
N PRO A 100 -7.85 -23.17 30.35
CA PRO A 100 -8.55 -22.36 29.36
C PRO A 100 -8.73 -20.96 29.93
N ILE A 101 -8.08 -19.98 29.30
CA ILE A 101 -8.36 -18.56 29.55
C ILE A 101 -9.86 -18.37 29.32
N SER A 102 -10.58 -17.89 30.35
CA SER A 102 -12.02 -17.65 30.30
C SER A 102 -12.39 -16.81 29.08
N ARG A 103 -13.03 -17.45 28.09
CA ARG A 103 -13.37 -16.88 26.78
C ARG A 103 -14.51 -15.86 26.89
N GLY A 104 -14.18 -14.61 27.17
CA GLY A 104 -15.05 -13.52 26.72
C GLY A 104 -14.89 -13.33 25.20
N THR A 105 -15.96 -12.91 24.53
CA THR A 105 -15.95 -12.62 23.09
C THR A 105 -15.29 -11.27 22.82
N PRO A 106 -14.40 -11.12 21.81
CA PRO A 106 -13.87 -9.80 21.47
C PRO A 106 -15.00 -8.89 20.99
N ALA A 107 -14.86 -7.60 21.28
CA ALA A 107 -15.75 -6.60 20.71
C ALA A 107 -15.43 -6.39 19.22
N LEU A 108 -16.43 -6.02 18.42
CA LEU A 108 -16.28 -5.76 16.99
C LEU A 108 -16.78 -4.35 16.63
N CYS A 109 -15.91 -3.57 16.00
CA CYS A 109 -16.22 -2.27 15.43
C CYS A 109 -16.07 -2.33 13.91
N VAL A 110 -17.19 -2.23 13.18
CA VAL A 110 -17.18 -2.15 11.71
C VAL A 110 -17.30 -0.69 11.28
N LEU A 111 -16.37 -0.23 10.45
CA LEU A 111 -16.27 1.14 9.96
C LEU A 111 -16.66 1.21 8.48
N PRO A 112 -17.13 2.36 7.99
CA PRO A 112 -17.30 2.57 6.55
C PRO A 112 -15.93 2.57 5.84
N ALA A 113 -15.87 2.04 4.62
CA ALA A 113 -14.63 1.88 3.87
C ALA A 113 -14.26 3.12 3.03
N GLY A 114 -12.96 3.36 2.83
CA GLY A 114 -12.42 4.34 1.89
C GLY A 114 -11.96 5.67 2.52
N GLU A 115 -11.18 6.43 1.75
CA GLU A 115 -10.50 7.66 2.20
C GLU A 115 -11.48 8.75 2.69
N ALA A 116 -12.69 8.81 2.13
CA ALA A 116 -13.73 9.75 2.55
C ALA A 116 -14.12 9.64 4.03
N HIS A 117 -13.83 8.48 4.64
CA HIS A 117 -14.08 8.21 6.05
C HIS A 117 -12.81 8.27 6.91
N LYS A 118 -11.67 8.69 6.35
CA LYS A 118 -10.39 8.87 7.06
C LYS A 118 -10.37 10.17 7.86
N GLY A 119 -11.26 10.28 8.85
CA GLY A 119 -11.45 11.50 9.64
C GLY A 119 -11.74 11.25 11.11
N TRP A 120 -11.77 12.33 11.90
CA TRP A 120 -12.09 12.31 13.33
C TRP A 120 -13.38 11.55 13.69
N PRO A 121 -14.50 11.65 12.94
CA PRO A 121 -15.72 10.90 13.28
C PRO A 121 -15.50 9.38 13.35
N THR A 122 -14.63 8.84 12.48
CA THR A 122 -14.29 7.43 12.47
C THR A 122 -13.39 7.06 13.66
N VAL A 123 -12.44 7.93 14.02
CA VAL A 123 -11.62 7.78 15.24
C VAL A 123 -12.51 7.77 16.48
N GLU A 124 -13.44 8.73 16.59
CA GLU A 124 -14.40 8.81 17.69
C GLU A 124 -15.24 7.54 17.82
N ARG A 125 -15.69 6.96 16.70
CA ARG A 125 -16.42 5.68 16.69
C ARG A 125 -15.58 4.52 17.25
N ILE A 126 -14.29 4.45 16.92
CA ILE A 126 -13.37 3.44 17.47
C ILE A 126 -13.26 3.62 18.99
N LEU A 127 -13.01 4.84 19.46
CA LEU A 127 -12.86 5.16 20.89
C LEU A 127 -14.14 4.87 21.68
N ALA A 128 -15.32 5.22 21.12
CA ALA A 128 -16.61 4.92 21.71
C ALA A 128 -16.84 3.41 21.82
N SER A 129 -16.47 2.64 20.80
CA SER A 129 -16.58 1.18 20.80
C SER A 129 -15.70 0.54 21.88
N ALA A 130 -14.46 1.02 22.03
CA ALA A 130 -13.55 0.57 23.08
C ALA A 130 -14.09 0.89 24.49
N SER A 131 -14.64 2.09 24.67
CA SER A 131 -15.24 2.51 25.94
C SER A 131 -16.49 1.70 26.28
N GLN A 132 -17.38 1.45 25.31
CA GLN A 132 -18.58 0.64 25.50
C GLN A 132 -18.27 -0.83 25.80
N ALA A 133 -17.18 -1.35 25.23
CA ALA A 133 -16.66 -2.67 25.56
C ALA A 133 -16.00 -2.75 26.95
N GLY A 134 -15.91 -1.62 27.69
CA GLY A 134 -15.26 -1.58 29.00
C GLY A 134 -13.75 -1.82 28.94
N MET A 135 -13.12 -1.53 27.80
CA MET A 135 -11.73 -1.88 27.56
C MET A 135 -10.79 -1.07 28.45
N LYS A 136 -9.85 -1.75 29.11
CA LYS A 136 -8.88 -1.18 30.04
C LYS A 136 -7.54 -0.90 29.35
N ARG A 137 -6.57 -0.38 30.10
CA ARG A 137 -5.25 0.02 29.59
C ARG A 137 -4.39 -1.14 29.10
N ASP A 138 -4.63 -2.34 29.62
CA ASP A 138 -4.04 -3.60 29.19
C ASP A 138 -4.77 -4.22 27.97
N GLY A 139 -5.76 -3.53 27.41
CA GLY A 139 -6.49 -4.01 26.22
C GLY A 139 -5.68 -3.97 24.93
N LEU A 140 -6.22 -4.66 23.93
CA LEU A 140 -5.62 -4.83 22.61
C LEU A 140 -6.54 -4.32 21.50
N PHE A 141 -6.03 -3.43 20.65
CA PHE A 141 -6.67 -3.09 19.39
C PHE A 141 -6.12 -3.98 18.26
N ILE A 142 -7.01 -4.55 17.45
CA ILE A 142 -6.67 -5.27 16.23
C ILE A 142 -7.32 -4.56 15.05
N GLY A 143 -6.52 -3.94 14.19
CA GLY A 143 -6.99 -3.31 12.95
C GLY A 143 -6.86 -4.24 11.75
N ILE A 144 -7.94 -4.47 11.01
CA ILE A 144 -7.99 -5.36 9.84
C ILE A 144 -8.45 -4.57 8.61
N GLY A 145 -7.56 -4.29 7.68
CA GLY A 145 -7.90 -3.54 6.48
C GLY A 145 -6.69 -3.00 5.72
N GLY A 146 -6.95 -2.07 4.80
CA GLY A 146 -5.90 -1.32 4.10
C GLY A 146 -5.34 -0.14 4.91
N GLY A 147 -4.57 0.72 4.24
CA GLY A 147 -3.87 1.86 4.86
C GLY A 147 -4.77 2.78 5.71
N VAL A 148 -6.01 3.02 5.28
CA VAL A 148 -6.99 3.82 6.03
C VAL A 148 -7.26 3.22 7.41
N ILE A 149 -7.57 1.92 7.47
CA ILE A 149 -7.88 1.25 8.73
C ILE A 149 -6.64 1.16 9.61
N THR A 150 -5.48 0.82 9.04
CA THR A 150 -4.24 0.72 9.82
C THR A 150 -3.85 2.04 10.46
N ASP A 151 -4.00 3.17 9.74
CA ASP A 151 -3.71 4.51 10.27
C ASP A 151 -4.69 4.89 11.39
N LEU A 152 -6.00 4.76 11.13
CA LEU A 152 -7.04 5.18 12.07
C LEU A 152 -7.01 4.37 13.36
N VAL A 153 -6.82 3.05 13.27
CA VAL A 153 -6.79 2.16 14.43
C VAL A 153 -5.55 2.43 15.28
N ALA A 154 -4.38 2.56 14.64
CA ALA A 154 -3.15 2.81 15.38
C ALA A 154 -3.11 4.23 15.97
N PHE A 155 -3.75 5.22 15.33
CA PHE A 155 -3.96 6.54 15.92
C PHE A 155 -4.93 6.48 17.11
N ALA A 156 -6.08 5.81 16.97
CA ALA A 156 -7.02 5.65 18.07
C ALA A 156 -6.37 4.94 19.27
N ALA A 157 -5.56 3.91 19.02
CA ALA A 157 -4.79 3.20 20.04
C ALA A 157 -3.76 4.10 20.75
N SER A 158 -3.18 5.08 20.05
CA SER A 158 -2.16 5.97 20.62
C SER A 158 -2.74 6.94 21.65
N ILE A 159 -4.01 7.33 21.48
CA ILE A 159 -4.69 8.29 22.35
C ILE A 159 -5.61 7.61 23.39
N TYR A 160 -6.14 6.42 23.11
CA TYR A 160 -6.98 5.69 24.07
C TYR A 160 -6.16 5.34 25.33
N MET A 161 -6.60 5.85 26.49
CA MET A 161 -5.87 5.77 27.77
C MET A 161 -4.38 6.17 27.68
N ARG A 162 -4.02 7.08 26.76
CA ARG A 162 -2.65 7.51 26.46
C ARG A 162 -1.74 6.39 25.93
N GLY A 163 -2.33 5.40 25.27
CA GLY A 163 -1.62 4.31 24.62
C GLY A 163 -2.06 2.94 25.13
N VAL A 164 -2.65 2.16 24.22
CA VAL A 164 -2.90 0.71 24.35
C VAL A 164 -2.15 -0.06 23.27
N GLU A 165 -1.99 -1.37 23.43
CA GLU A 165 -1.34 -2.18 22.38
C GLU A 165 -2.18 -2.19 21.11
N VAL A 166 -1.52 -2.14 19.95
CA VAL A 166 -2.17 -2.30 18.65
C VAL A 166 -1.42 -3.30 17.80
N ARG A 167 -2.17 -4.20 17.16
CA ARG A 167 -1.72 -5.14 16.13
C ARG A 167 -2.54 -4.91 14.87
N LEU A 168 -1.92 -5.14 13.72
CA LEU A 168 -2.52 -4.85 12.42
C LEU A 168 -2.51 -6.09 11.53
N VAL A 169 -3.55 -6.24 10.73
CA VAL A 169 -3.62 -7.17 9.61
C VAL A 169 -3.84 -6.33 8.35
N SER A 170 -2.78 -6.15 7.56
CA SER A 170 -2.86 -5.38 6.33
C SER A 170 -3.44 -6.25 5.22
N THR A 171 -4.53 -5.80 4.61
CA THR A 171 -5.22 -6.53 3.53
C THR A 171 -5.03 -5.91 2.15
N THR A 172 -4.10 -4.94 2.04
CA THR A 172 -3.76 -4.26 0.79
C THR A 172 -2.25 -4.29 0.58
N LEU A 173 -1.81 -4.36 -0.68
CA LEU A 173 -0.38 -4.35 -0.99
C LEU A 173 0.30 -3.07 -0.48
N LEU A 174 -0.34 -1.90 -0.68
CA LEU A 174 0.13 -0.61 -0.14
C LEU A 174 0.34 -0.67 1.39
N GLY A 175 -0.64 -1.22 2.11
CA GLY A 175 -0.52 -1.36 3.57
C GLY A 175 0.61 -2.30 3.97
N MET A 176 0.81 -3.40 3.22
CA MET A 176 1.86 -4.38 3.51
C MET A 176 3.26 -3.80 3.33
N VAL A 177 3.48 -2.95 2.32
CA VAL A 177 4.83 -2.42 1.99
C VAL A 177 5.12 -1.06 2.61
N ASP A 178 4.08 -0.30 2.98
CA ASP A 178 4.23 1.06 3.46
C ASP A 178 3.32 1.35 4.67
N ALA A 179 2.01 1.54 4.48
CA ALA A 179 1.17 2.23 5.47
C ALA A 179 1.10 1.55 6.85
N ALA A 180 1.11 0.21 6.93
CA ALA A 180 1.02 -0.48 8.22
C ALA A 180 2.33 -0.43 9.05
N LEU A 181 3.45 0.02 8.45
CA LEU A 181 4.78 -0.03 9.04
C LEU A 181 5.42 1.37 9.16
N GLY A 182 6.31 1.56 10.14
CA GLY A 182 7.01 2.84 10.36
C GLY A 182 6.31 3.82 11.32
N GLY A 183 5.13 3.45 11.82
CA GLY A 183 4.47 4.07 12.97
C GLY A 183 3.88 5.45 12.75
N LYS A 184 3.89 6.01 11.53
CA LYS A 184 3.08 7.20 11.24
C LYS A 184 1.61 6.77 11.22
N THR A 185 0.79 7.40 12.05
CA THR A 185 -0.64 7.12 12.14
C THR A 185 -1.38 8.44 12.17
N GLY A 186 -2.54 8.53 11.52
CA GLY A 186 -3.25 9.80 11.44
C GLY A 186 -4.47 9.76 10.55
N PHE A 187 -5.06 10.93 10.36
CA PHE A 187 -6.26 11.11 9.56
C PHE A 187 -6.29 12.49 8.90
N ASP A 188 -7.19 12.64 7.95
CA ASP A 188 -7.34 13.85 7.16
C ASP A 188 -8.14 14.90 7.92
N ALA A 189 -7.66 16.13 7.95
CA ALA A 189 -8.32 17.22 8.64
C ALA A 189 -8.19 18.53 7.87
N PHE A 190 -9.28 19.31 7.84
CA PHE A 190 -9.32 20.61 7.19
C PHE A 190 -8.91 20.59 5.70
N GLY A 191 -9.21 19.48 5.00
CA GLY A 191 -8.84 19.29 3.59
C GLY A 191 -7.37 18.95 3.35
N ILE A 192 -6.61 18.64 4.41
CA ILE A 192 -5.20 18.28 4.35
C ILE A 192 -5.04 16.82 4.79
N LYS A 193 -4.42 16.01 3.93
CA LYS A 193 -4.15 14.60 4.19
C LYS A 193 -3.24 14.40 5.40
N ASN A 194 -3.57 13.43 6.26
CA ASN A 194 -2.76 13.00 7.40
C ASN A 194 -2.28 14.16 8.32
N LEU A 195 -3.01 15.26 8.37
CA LEU A 195 -2.60 16.46 9.10
C LEU A 195 -2.52 16.23 10.61
N ILE A 196 -3.47 15.46 11.16
CA ILE A 196 -3.52 15.12 12.58
C ILE A 196 -3.09 13.67 12.73
N GLY A 197 -2.07 13.44 13.57
CA GLY A 197 -1.47 12.12 13.72
C GLY A 197 -0.55 11.97 14.92
N SER A 198 0.07 10.79 15.02
CA SER A 198 1.04 10.43 16.04
C SER A 198 2.07 9.44 15.50
N PHE A 199 3.22 9.32 16.17
CA PHE A 199 4.16 8.22 15.93
C PHE A 199 3.85 7.06 16.90
N TYR A 200 3.09 6.07 16.42
CA TYR A 200 2.62 4.94 17.21
C TYR A 200 2.70 3.61 16.44
N PRO A 201 3.88 2.96 16.38
CA PRO A 201 4.04 1.70 15.68
C PRO A 201 3.30 0.55 16.37
N ALA A 202 2.70 -0.32 15.57
CA ALA A 202 2.07 -1.57 16.01
C ALA A 202 3.12 -2.57 16.52
N SER A 203 2.74 -3.42 17.47
CA SER A 203 3.63 -4.47 17.97
C SER A 203 3.83 -5.57 16.93
N VAL A 204 2.77 -5.91 16.20
CA VAL A 204 2.78 -6.91 15.12
C VAL A 204 1.97 -6.40 13.92
N VAL A 205 2.48 -6.64 12.72
CA VAL A 205 1.80 -6.39 11.44
C VAL A 205 1.78 -7.71 10.66
N TRP A 206 0.59 -8.24 10.42
CA TRP A 206 0.38 -9.41 9.57
C TRP A 206 0.16 -8.97 8.12
N ALA A 207 0.82 -9.67 7.19
CA ALA A 207 0.70 -9.50 5.75
C ALA A 207 0.24 -10.84 5.12
N PRO A 208 -1.06 -11.19 5.22
CA PRO A 208 -1.61 -12.40 4.62
C PRO A 208 -1.80 -12.27 3.11
N LEU A 209 -1.01 -13.00 2.33
CA LEU A 209 -1.01 -12.94 0.86
C LEU A 209 -2.35 -13.36 0.24
N ILE A 210 -3.12 -14.24 0.89
CA ILE A 210 -4.47 -14.63 0.43
C ILE A 210 -5.40 -13.43 0.23
N THR A 211 -5.20 -12.33 0.98
CA THR A 211 -6.05 -11.13 0.84
C THR A 211 -5.87 -10.43 -0.51
N LEU A 212 -4.69 -10.60 -1.12
CA LEU A 212 -4.38 -9.98 -2.40
C LEU A 212 -5.15 -10.63 -3.57
N GLU A 213 -5.62 -11.88 -3.43
CA GLU A 213 -6.44 -12.55 -4.44
C GLU A 213 -7.79 -11.84 -4.69
N THR A 214 -8.29 -11.14 -3.67
CA THR A 214 -9.55 -10.40 -3.72
C THR A 214 -9.36 -8.89 -3.88
N LEU A 215 -8.11 -8.44 -3.97
CA LEU A 215 -7.78 -7.02 -4.03
C LEU A 215 -7.90 -6.52 -5.48
N PRO A 216 -8.67 -5.46 -5.77
CA PRO A 216 -8.79 -4.90 -7.11
C PRO A 216 -7.45 -4.42 -7.67
N LEU A 217 -7.29 -4.51 -8.99
CA LEU A 217 -6.06 -4.15 -9.70
C LEU A 217 -5.59 -2.71 -9.39
N ARG A 218 -6.50 -1.75 -9.24
CA ARG A 218 -6.13 -0.37 -8.84
C ARG A 218 -5.36 -0.31 -7.51
N GLU A 219 -5.72 -1.16 -6.55
CA GLU A 219 -5.09 -1.19 -5.22
C GLU A 219 -3.78 -1.99 -5.26
N TRP A 220 -3.67 -2.98 -6.14
CA TRP A 220 -2.40 -3.61 -6.50
C TRP A 220 -1.43 -2.59 -7.09
N LYS A 221 -1.85 -1.83 -8.10
CA LYS A 221 -1.08 -0.72 -8.66
C LYS A 221 -0.69 0.27 -7.57
N SER A 222 -1.61 0.60 -6.67
CA SER A 222 -1.30 1.51 -5.58
C SER A 222 -0.13 1.03 -4.72
N GLY A 223 -0.05 -0.28 -4.42
CA GLY A 223 1.08 -0.86 -3.70
C GLY A 223 2.37 -0.97 -4.52
N PHE A 224 2.27 -1.35 -5.80
CA PHE A 224 3.42 -1.47 -6.70
C PHE A 224 4.17 -0.15 -6.88
N ALA A 225 3.46 0.98 -6.97
CA ALA A 225 4.10 2.29 -7.03
C ALA A 225 5.04 2.53 -5.83
N GLU A 226 4.64 2.12 -4.62
CA GLU A 226 5.47 2.25 -3.42
C GLU A 226 6.63 1.24 -3.40
N ILE A 227 6.44 0.03 -3.94
CA ILE A 227 7.52 -0.94 -4.11
C ILE A 227 8.60 -0.35 -5.05
N ILE A 228 8.20 0.17 -6.22
CA ILE A 228 9.09 0.83 -7.18
C ILE A 228 9.82 2.00 -6.51
N LYS A 229 9.09 2.83 -5.75
CA LYS A 229 9.68 3.93 -4.97
C LYS A 229 10.82 3.43 -4.08
N THR A 230 10.59 2.38 -3.29
CA THR A 230 11.64 1.82 -2.41
C THR A 230 12.81 1.24 -3.20
N GLY A 231 12.56 0.61 -4.34
CA GLY A 231 13.61 0.12 -5.23
C GLY A 231 14.53 1.22 -5.74
N ILE A 232 13.96 2.37 -6.15
CA ILE A 232 14.72 3.54 -6.59
C ILE A 232 15.53 4.14 -5.44
N ILE A 233 14.97 4.17 -4.23
CA ILE A 233 15.60 4.82 -3.08
C ILE A 233 16.76 3.99 -2.53
N GLY A 234 16.60 2.67 -2.39
CA GLY A 234 17.51 1.91 -1.55
C GLY A 234 17.80 0.47 -1.96
N ASP A 235 17.12 -0.07 -2.98
CA ASP A 235 17.35 -1.44 -3.41
C ASP A 235 17.07 -1.66 -4.91
N PRO A 236 18.06 -1.43 -5.79
CA PRO A 236 17.90 -1.59 -7.24
C PRO A 236 17.44 -2.99 -7.67
N GLY A 237 17.73 -4.03 -6.88
CA GLY A 237 17.30 -5.37 -7.24
C GLY A 237 15.79 -5.58 -7.08
N ILE A 238 15.06 -4.70 -6.37
CA ILE A 238 13.59 -4.66 -6.42
C ILE A 238 13.15 -4.33 -7.85
N LEU A 239 13.80 -3.36 -8.49
CA LEU A 239 13.46 -2.93 -9.84
C LEU A 239 13.76 -4.04 -10.86
N SER A 240 14.91 -4.71 -10.74
CA SER A 240 15.23 -5.87 -11.58
C SER A 240 14.20 -6.99 -11.45
N LEU A 241 13.75 -7.31 -10.23
CA LEU A 241 12.67 -8.28 -10.00
C LEU A 241 11.36 -7.83 -10.66
N ILE A 242 11.00 -6.55 -10.56
CA ILE A 242 9.78 -6.03 -11.19
C ILE A 242 9.88 -6.11 -12.71
N GLU A 243 11.03 -5.78 -13.31
CA GLU A 243 11.24 -5.91 -14.75
C GLU A 243 10.99 -7.34 -15.25
N GLU A 244 11.47 -8.34 -14.51
CA GLU A 244 11.21 -9.74 -14.83
C GLU A 244 9.71 -10.08 -14.77
N THR A 245 8.91 -9.36 -13.96
CA THR A 245 7.45 -9.55 -13.92
C THR A 245 6.68 -8.85 -15.01
N VAL A 246 7.25 -7.86 -15.71
CA VAL A 246 6.51 -7.05 -16.70
C VAL A 246 5.76 -7.91 -17.73
N PRO A 247 6.34 -8.99 -18.30
CA PRO A 247 5.62 -9.87 -19.21
C PRO A 247 4.41 -10.56 -18.55
N LEU A 248 4.58 -11.06 -17.33
CA LEU A 248 3.51 -11.68 -16.55
C LEU A 248 2.43 -10.66 -16.21
N TRP A 249 2.83 -9.49 -15.69
CA TRP A 249 1.95 -8.37 -15.38
C TRP A 249 1.11 -8.00 -16.59
N ASN A 250 1.72 -7.78 -17.75
CA ASN A 250 1.00 -7.45 -18.97
C ASN A 250 0.06 -8.57 -19.42
N SER A 251 0.47 -9.84 -19.31
CA SER A 251 -0.39 -10.97 -19.66
C SER A 251 -1.65 -11.08 -18.78
N LEU A 252 -1.52 -10.71 -17.50
CA LEU A 252 -2.59 -10.83 -16.51
C LEU A 252 -3.49 -9.59 -16.47
N PHE A 253 -2.89 -8.42 -16.63
CA PHE A 253 -3.49 -7.14 -16.31
C PHE A 253 -3.58 -6.17 -17.48
N ASN A 254 -3.03 -6.51 -18.65
CA ASN A 254 -3.15 -5.76 -19.90
C ASN A 254 -3.36 -6.69 -21.13
N PRO A 255 -4.34 -7.63 -21.14
CA PRO A 255 -4.52 -8.54 -22.27
C PRO A 255 -5.27 -7.85 -23.42
N VAL A 256 -4.61 -6.92 -24.13
CA VAL A 256 -4.99 -6.54 -25.50
C VAL A 256 -3.76 -6.56 -26.42
N SER A 257 -3.80 -7.58 -27.28
CA SER A 257 -3.03 -7.91 -28.49
C SER A 257 -1.60 -7.37 -28.62
N SER A 258 -0.67 -8.29 -28.37
CA SER A 258 0.55 -8.46 -29.16
C SER A 258 0.27 -8.31 -30.67
N GLN A 259 0.31 -7.08 -31.20
CA GLN A 259 0.75 -6.76 -32.57
C GLN A 259 0.78 -5.25 -32.94
N GLU A 260 0.20 -4.32 -32.17
CA GLU A 260 0.18 -2.90 -32.61
C GLU A 260 1.20 -1.95 -31.94
N ASN A 261 1.87 -2.34 -30.84
CA ASN A 261 2.80 -1.44 -30.14
C ASN A 261 4.28 -1.55 -30.55
N LEU A 262 4.63 -2.32 -31.59
CA LEU A 262 5.97 -2.30 -32.19
C LEU A 262 6.24 -1.06 -33.07
N GLY A 263 5.33 -0.07 -33.08
CA GLY A 263 5.39 1.11 -33.94
C GLY A 263 5.43 2.47 -33.25
N ARG A 264 5.33 2.58 -31.92
CA ARG A 264 5.63 3.85 -31.23
C ARG A 264 7.14 3.94 -31.01
N GLY A 265 7.82 4.26 -32.10
CA GLY A 265 9.23 4.63 -32.06
C GLY A 265 9.47 5.69 -30.99
N SER A 266 10.65 5.61 -30.38
CA SER A 266 11.29 6.67 -29.61
C SER A 266 11.14 8.02 -30.32
N GLY A 267 10.07 8.74 -30.00
CA GLY A 267 9.86 10.11 -30.42
C GLY A 267 10.79 11.00 -29.62
N ASP A 268 12.02 11.14 -30.08
CA ASP A 268 12.85 12.31 -29.82
C ASP A 268 12.07 13.53 -30.34
N THR A 269 11.21 14.15 -29.53
CA THR A 269 10.80 15.57 -29.58
C THR A 269 9.64 15.86 -28.61
N PHE A 270 9.85 16.86 -27.77
CA PHE A 270 8.80 17.51 -26.98
C PHE A 270 7.90 18.33 -27.92
N SER A 271 6.82 17.76 -28.46
CA SER A 271 5.72 18.50 -29.12
C SER A 271 4.45 17.64 -29.30
N PRO A 272 3.23 18.21 -29.25
CA PRO A 272 1.97 17.46 -29.24
C PRO A 272 1.46 17.06 -30.66
N PRO A 273 0.79 15.91 -30.83
CA PRO A 273 0.19 15.50 -32.10
C PRO A 273 -1.26 16.04 -32.28
N PRO A 274 -1.78 16.11 -33.52
CA PRO A 274 -3.11 16.63 -33.82
C PRO A 274 -4.24 15.59 -33.68
N LEU A 275 -5.46 16.06 -33.38
CA LEU A 275 -6.68 15.26 -33.24
C LEU A 275 -7.22 14.74 -34.60
N SER A 276 -7.77 13.52 -34.60
CA SER A 276 -8.78 13.12 -35.57
C SER A 276 -9.85 12.20 -34.95
N THR A 277 -11.02 12.22 -35.56
CA THR A 277 -12.35 11.88 -35.02
C THR A 277 -12.97 10.62 -35.64
N ASN A 278 -13.84 9.99 -34.84
CA ASN A 278 -15.00 9.13 -35.16
C ASN A 278 -14.79 7.62 -35.39
N LEU A 279 -15.48 6.81 -34.57
CA LEU A 279 -15.95 5.45 -34.89
C LEU A 279 -17.36 5.19 -34.32
N ASP A 280 -18.13 4.44 -35.11
CA ASP A 280 -19.52 3.97 -34.96
C ASP A 280 -19.58 2.67 -34.10
N PRO A 281 -20.64 2.38 -33.31
CA PRO A 281 -20.61 1.32 -32.31
C PRO A 281 -21.42 0.08 -32.69
N SER A 282 -20.83 -1.11 -32.56
CA SER A 282 -21.59 -2.32 -32.21
C SER A 282 -20.69 -3.44 -31.64
N GLU A 283 -21.03 -3.82 -30.41
CA GLU A 283 -20.81 -5.11 -29.72
C GLU A 283 -19.40 -5.51 -29.21
N GLY A 284 -19.31 -5.64 -27.88
CA GLY A 284 -18.22 -6.29 -27.15
C GLY A 284 -18.04 -5.70 -25.75
N ASN A 285 -17.95 -6.54 -24.72
CA ASN A 285 -17.83 -6.17 -23.31
C ASN A 285 -16.42 -5.64 -22.98
N THR A 286 -16.06 -4.54 -23.63
CA THR A 286 -14.82 -3.78 -23.56
C THR A 286 -15.22 -2.32 -23.46
N ASP A 287 -14.69 -1.57 -22.49
CA ASP A 287 -14.72 -0.11 -22.61
C ASP A 287 -14.05 0.24 -23.94
N SER A 288 -14.59 1.22 -24.66
CA SER A 288 -14.34 1.52 -26.09
C SER A 288 -12.89 1.85 -26.50
N HIS A 289 -11.90 1.54 -25.65
CA HIS A 289 -10.47 1.78 -25.84
C HIS A 289 -9.57 0.57 -25.52
N GLY A 290 -10.11 -0.64 -25.30
CA GLY A 290 -9.26 -1.83 -25.05
C GLY A 290 -8.46 -1.76 -23.74
N THR A 291 -8.91 -0.94 -22.78
CA THR A 291 -8.29 -0.79 -21.46
C THR A 291 -8.85 -1.82 -20.47
N VAL A 292 -7.97 -2.45 -19.70
CA VAL A 292 -8.36 -3.39 -18.64
C VAL A 292 -9.09 -2.67 -17.53
N SER A 293 -10.19 -3.26 -17.06
CA SER A 293 -10.94 -2.73 -15.93
C SER A 293 -10.02 -2.65 -14.70
N LEU A 294 -9.88 -1.45 -14.13
CA LEU A 294 -9.13 -1.22 -12.88
C LEU A 294 -9.74 -1.95 -11.66
N ASN A 295 -10.95 -2.50 -11.81
CA ASN A 295 -11.62 -3.33 -10.81
C ASN A 295 -11.42 -4.84 -11.05
N ALA A 296 -10.65 -5.24 -12.07
CA ALA A 296 -10.31 -6.63 -12.30
C ALA A 296 -9.56 -7.22 -11.10
N LEU A 297 -9.74 -8.53 -10.88
CA LEU A 297 -9.04 -9.28 -9.84
C LEU A 297 -7.82 -10.00 -10.45
N PRO A 298 -6.72 -10.13 -9.69
CA PRO A 298 -5.59 -10.95 -10.11
C PRO A 298 -5.97 -12.43 -10.22
N PRO A 299 -5.16 -13.25 -10.91
CA PRO A 299 -5.33 -14.70 -10.85
C PRO A 299 -5.19 -15.18 -9.39
N PRO A 300 -6.01 -16.16 -8.96
CA PRO A 300 -5.85 -16.75 -7.65
C PRO A 300 -4.48 -17.44 -7.54
N ARG A 301 -3.92 -17.51 -6.33
CA ARG A 301 -2.59 -18.10 -6.09
C ARG A 301 -2.48 -19.53 -6.58
N SER A 302 -3.58 -20.30 -6.52
CA SER A 302 -3.65 -21.66 -7.06
C SER A 302 -3.34 -21.76 -8.57
N LYS A 303 -3.44 -20.65 -9.31
CA LYS A 303 -3.15 -20.57 -10.75
C LYS A 303 -1.86 -19.82 -11.09
N ALA A 304 -1.28 -19.08 -10.15
CA ALA A 304 -0.07 -18.28 -10.37
C ALA A 304 0.76 -18.18 -9.06
N PRO A 305 1.22 -19.30 -8.48
CA PRO A 305 1.90 -19.29 -7.19
C PRO A 305 3.20 -18.47 -7.21
N GLU A 306 3.93 -18.46 -8.33
CA GLU A 306 5.20 -17.75 -8.50
C GLU A 306 5.02 -16.23 -8.36
N LEU A 307 3.86 -15.70 -8.78
CA LEU A 307 3.52 -14.29 -8.59
C LEU A 307 3.46 -13.94 -7.11
N TYR A 308 2.77 -14.74 -6.30
CA TYR A 308 2.58 -14.45 -4.87
C TYR A 308 3.87 -14.66 -4.07
N GLU A 309 4.72 -15.62 -4.46
CA GLU A 309 6.05 -15.79 -3.90
C GLU A 309 6.92 -14.54 -4.14
N LEU A 310 6.91 -14.05 -5.38
CA LEU A 310 7.63 -12.85 -5.75
C LEU A 310 7.09 -11.60 -5.04
N ILE A 311 5.77 -11.46 -4.91
CA ILE A 311 5.16 -10.38 -4.13
C ILE A 311 5.60 -10.47 -2.67
N GLY A 312 5.68 -11.66 -2.09
CA GLY A 312 6.21 -11.86 -0.74
C GLY A 312 7.64 -11.34 -0.61
N GLU A 313 8.51 -11.66 -1.57
CA GLU A 313 9.89 -11.15 -1.59
C GLU A 313 9.95 -9.62 -1.75
N LEU A 314 9.16 -9.06 -2.67
CA LEU A 314 9.07 -7.61 -2.87
C LEU A 314 8.59 -6.88 -1.61
N ILE A 315 7.62 -7.45 -0.88
CA ILE A 315 7.16 -6.92 0.41
C ILE A 315 8.31 -6.86 1.41
N LEU A 316 9.03 -7.98 1.61
CA LEU A 316 10.13 -8.03 2.57
C LEU A 316 11.23 -7.01 2.25
N ARG A 317 11.68 -6.96 0.99
CA ARG A 317 12.73 -6.03 0.55
C ARG A 317 12.31 -4.57 0.69
N SER A 318 11.06 -4.24 0.33
CA SER A 318 10.52 -2.88 0.48
C SER A 318 10.55 -2.43 1.94
N ILE A 319 10.16 -3.33 2.85
CA ILE A 319 10.13 -3.04 4.29
C ILE A 319 11.53 -2.93 4.87
N GLU A 320 12.49 -3.73 4.41
CA GLU A 320 13.90 -3.60 4.80
C GLU A 320 14.47 -2.22 4.45
N VAL A 321 14.23 -1.75 3.22
CA VAL A 321 14.62 -0.40 2.78
C VAL A 321 13.98 0.64 3.69
N LYS A 322 12.65 0.55 3.89
CA LYS A 322 11.92 1.49 4.74
C LYS A 322 12.41 1.48 6.19
N ALA A 323 12.60 0.31 6.78
CA ALA A 323 13.06 0.16 8.16
C ALA A 323 14.47 0.73 8.36
N LYS A 324 15.39 0.48 7.42
CA LYS A 324 16.71 1.09 7.42
C LYS A 324 16.62 2.61 7.43
N ILE A 325 15.84 3.20 6.51
CA ILE A 325 15.69 4.66 6.40
C ILE A 325 15.02 5.27 7.64
N VAL A 326 13.97 4.63 8.16
CA VAL A 326 13.25 5.13 9.35
C VAL A 326 14.12 5.01 10.59
N SER A 327 14.95 3.96 10.73
CA SER A 327 15.86 3.82 11.87
C SER A 327 16.95 4.90 11.90
N GLU A 328 17.35 5.41 10.74
CA GLU A 328 18.35 6.49 10.61
C GLU A 328 17.76 7.89 10.89
N ASP A 329 16.44 8.08 10.74
CA ASP A 329 15.73 9.34 11.05
C ASP A 329 14.31 9.08 11.61
N PRO A 330 14.19 8.61 12.87
CA PRO A 330 12.91 8.15 13.44
C PRO A 330 11.84 9.24 13.63
N GLU A 331 12.27 10.49 13.79
CA GLU A 331 11.40 11.64 14.06
C GLU A 331 11.17 12.53 12.82
N GLU A 332 11.69 12.14 11.65
CA GLU A 332 11.54 12.89 10.41
C GLU A 332 12.06 14.34 10.51
N ARG A 333 13.30 14.51 11.00
CA ARG A 333 13.92 15.85 11.15
C ARG A 333 14.42 16.42 9.81
N GLY A 334 13.83 15.98 8.69
CA GLY A 334 14.14 16.42 7.34
C GLY A 334 15.41 15.83 6.72
N GLY A 335 15.95 14.75 7.32
CA GLY A 335 17.13 14.02 6.88
C GLY A 335 16.78 12.88 5.93
N LYS A 336 17.36 11.70 6.14
CA LYS A 336 17.21 10.54 5.23
C LYS A 336 15.76 10.06 5.08
N ARG A 337 14.90 10.22 6.10
CA ARG A 337 13.49 9.80 6.00
C ARG A 337 12.71 10.60 4.96
N ALA A 338 13.16 11.81 4.63
CA ALA A 338 12.56 12.60 3.55
C ALA A 338 12.68 11.93 2.18
N LEU A 339 13.64 11.02 1.96
CA LEU A 339 13.78 10.29 0.70
C LEU A 339 12.56 9.41 0.39
N LEU A 340 11.84 8.93 1.43
CA LEU A 340 10.59 8.18 1.26
C LEU A 340 9.47 9.01 0.62
N ASN A 341 9.65 10.32 0.50
CA ASN A 341 8.71 11.22 -0.18
C ASN A 341 9.02 11.37 -1.69
N LEU A 342 9.86 10.49 -2.28
CA LEU A 342 10.00 10.40 -3.73
C LEU A 342 8.62 10.28 -4.40
N GLY A 343 8.39 11.14 -5.40
CA GLY A 343 7.12 11.27 -6.11
C GLY A 343 6.01 12.01 -5.35
N HIS A 344 6.07 12.14 -4.02
CA HIS A 344 4.95 12.64 -3.22
C HIS A 344 4.70 14.15 -3.40
N THR A 345 5.73 14.97 -3.64
CA THR A 345 5.54 16.41 -3.91
C THR A 345 4.65 16.65 -5.12
N PHE A 346 4.85 15.88 -6.19
CA PHE A 346 4.02 15.91 -7.40
C PHE A 346 2.70 15.17 -7.22
N GLY A 347 2.74 13.97 -6.62
CA GLY A 347 1.56 13.14 -6.41
C GLY A 347 0.49 13.82 -5.55
N HIS A 348 0.85 14.35 -4.38
CA HIS A 348 -0.11 15.04 -3.52
C HIS A 348 -0.70 16.29 -4.19
N ALA A 349 0.08 17.01 -5.00
CA ALA A 349 -0.41 18.15 -5.75
C ALA A 349 -1.44 17.73 -6.80
N LEU A 350 -1.21 16.61 -7.49
CA LEU A 350 -2.16 16.04 -8.44
C LEU A 350 -3.45 15.59 -7.75
N GLU A 351 -3.36 14.89 -6.62
CA GLU A 351 -4.53 14.46 -5.84
C GLU A 351 -5.35 15.65 -5.34
N ALA A 352 -4.69 16.73 -4.91
CA ALA A 352 -5.37 17.94 -4.46
C ALA A 352 -6.14 18.65 -5.59
N ILE A 353 -5.66 18.59 -6.84
CA ILE A 353 -6.35 19.18 -8.00
C ILE A 353 -7.53 18.33 -8.43
N LEU A 354 -7.33 17.01 -8.56
CA LEU A 354 -8.36 16.10 -9.04
C LEU A 354 -9.47 15.86 -7.99
N GLY A 355 -9.16 16.09 -6.71
CA GLY A 355 -10.02 15.78 -5.59
C GLY A 355 -9.67 14.42 -4.98
N LEU A 356 -9.78 14.34 -3.65
CA LEU A 356 -9.47 13.13 -2.88
C LEU A 356 -10.31 11.95 -3.38
N GLY A 357 -9.63 10.88 -3.78
CA GLY A 357 -10.25 9.64 -4.26
C GLY A 357 -10.59 9.60 -5.76
N ALA A 358 -10.29 10.66 -6.53
CA ALA A 358 -10.47 10.66 -7.99
C ALA A 358 -9.48 9.72 -8.71
N ILE A 359 -8.27 9.58 -8.18
CA ILE A 359 -7.25 8.62 -8.58
C ILE A 359 -6.73 7.92 -7.33
N SER A 360 -6.11 6.75 -7.47
CA SER A 360 -5.45 6.09 -6.34
C SER A 360 -4.17 6.83 -5.93
N HIS A 361 -3.81 6.69 -4.65
CA HIS A 361 -2.56 7.27 -4.11
C HIS A 361 -1.34 6.82 -4.92
N GLY A 362 -1.21 5.52 -5.22
CA GLY A 362 -0.06 5.05 -5.96
C GLY A 362 -0.05 5.45 -7.44
N GLU A 363 -1.19 5.71 -8.08
CA GLU A 363 -1.19 6.36 -9.41
C GLU A 363 -0.59 7.77 -9.35
N ALA A 364 -0.96 8.54 -8.32
CA ALA A 364 -0.39 9.86 -8.09
C ALA A 364 1.11 9.80 -7.78
N VAL A 365 1.54 8.85 -6.95
CA VAL A 365 2.97 8.63 -6.62
C VAL A 365 3.75 8.17 -7.85
N ALA A 366 3.24 7.23 -8.63
CA ALA A 366 3.88 6.75 -9.86
C ALA A 366 4.08 7.88 -10.87
N TRP A 367 3.03 8.67 -11.13
CA TRP A 367 3.14 9.85 -11.97
C TRP A 367 4.19 10.82 -11.39
N GLY A 368 4.13 11.08 -10.08
CA GLY A 368 5.08 11.95 -9.41
C GLY A 368 6.53 11.47 -9.47
N ILE A 369 6.79 10.16 -9.45
CA ILE A 369 8.13 9.57 -9.66
C ILE A 369 8.61 9.90 -11.08
N ALA A 370 7.76 9.74 -12.10
CA ALA A 370 8.12 10.09 -13.47
C ALA A 370 8.48 11.58 -13.61
N GLN A 371 7.75 12.47 -12.94
CA GLN A 371 8.06 13.91 -12.91
C GLN A 371 9.35 14.21 -12.14
N ALA A 372 9.60 13.52 -11.03
CA ALA A 372 10.85 13.64 -10.28
C ALA A 372 12.07 13.20 -11.11
N CYS A 373 11.95 12.13 -11.91
CA CYS A 373 12.98 11.71 -12.87
C CYS A 373 13.26 12.82 -13.89
N ARG A 374 12.22 13.40 -14.51
CA ARG A 374 12.38 14.49 -15.49
C ARG A 374 13.06 15.71 -14.88
N LEU A 375 12.61 16.12 -13.69
CA LEU A 375 13.21 17.24 -12.96
C LEU A 375 14.68 16.98 -12.66
N GLY A 376 15.01 15.78 -12.18
CA GLY A 376 16.38 15.40 -11.89
C GLY A 376 17.27 15.36 -13.12
N VAL A 377 16.77 14.92 -14.28
CA VAL A 377 17.51 14.97 -15.56
C VAL A 377 17.79 16.41 -15.98
N VAL A 378 16.76 17.26 -16.00
CA VAL A 378 16.91 18.68 -16.42
C VAL A 378 17.85 19.45 -15.50
N THR A 379 17.88 19.11 -14.22
CA THR A 379 18.77 19.73 -13.22
C THR A 379 20.13 19.05 -13.09
N GLY A 380 20.41 18.01 -13.87
CA GLY A 380 21.71 17.31 -13.88
C GLY A 380 21.96 16.38 -12.70
N HIS A 381 20.95 16.05 -11.89
CA HIS A 381 21.06 15.14 -10.73
C HIS A 381 20.76 13.68 -11.09
N THR A 382 19.86 13.45 -12.05
CA THR A 382 19.49 12.11 -12.52
C THR A 382 20.14 11.87 -13.88
N PRO A 383 20.93 10.79 -14.03
CA PRO A 383 21.43 10.40 -15.35
C PRO A 383 20.29 10.09 -16.32
N GLN A 384 20.42 10.57 -17.56
CA GLN A 384 19.34 10.52 -18.55
C GLN A 384 18.83 9.10 -18.80
N GLU A 385 19.75 8.12 -18.90
CA GLU A 385 19.42 6.72 -19.10
C GLU A 385 18.62 6.15 -17.93
N LYS A 386 19.04 6.42 -16.68
CA LYS A 386 18.32 5.99 -15.48
C LYS A 386 16.92 6.60 -15.39
N GLY A 387 16.80 7.90 -15.66
CA GLY A 387 15.51 8.58 -15.68
C GLY A 387 14.55 7.98 -16.71
N ARG A 388 15.04 7.73 -17.94
CA ARG A 388 14.27 7.09 -19.01
C ARG A 388 13.86 5.66 -18.65
N TRP A 389 14.76 4.91 -18.06
CA TRP A 389 14.53 3.54 -17.63
C TRP A 389 13.40 3.43 -16.58
N ILE A 390 13.45 4.24 -15.52
CA ILE A 390 12.40 4.27 -14.49
C ILE A 390 11.04 4.64 -15.10
N ILE A 391 11.00 5.66 -15.97
CA ILE A 391 9.77 6.09 -16.63
C ILE A 391 9.20 4.98 -17.52
N ASN A 392 10.07 4.30 -18.28
CA ASN A 392 9.66 3.18 -19.14
C ASN A 392 9.12 2.00 -18.32
N LEU A 393 9.72 1.68 -17.18
CA LEU A 393 9.22 0.63 -16.30
C LEU A 393 7.81 0.95 -15.77
N LEU A 394 7.57 2.20 -15.35
CA LEU A 394 6.25 2.65 -14.92
C LEU A 394 5.22 2.59 -16.07
N ASP A 395 5.60 3.02 -17.27
CA ASP A 395 4.75 2.97 -18.46
C ASP A 395 4.37 1.52 -18.82
N GLN A 396 5.33 0.60 -18.78
CA GLN A 396 5.12 -0.83 -19.03
C GLN A 396 4.20 -1.51 -18.00
N LEU A 397 4.08 -0.95 -16.80
CA LEU A 397 3.15 -1.39 -15.76
C LEU A 397 1.76 -0.71 -15.88
N GLY A 398 1.59 0.18 -16.87
CA GLY A 398 0.35 0.86 -17.19
C GLY A 398 0.08 2.10 -16.34
N TYR A 399 1.10 2.74 -15.77
CA TYR A 399 0.92 4.04 -15.11
C TYR A 399 0.92 5.18 -16.13
N GLU A 400 0.14 6.23 -15.87
CA GLU A 400 0.29 7.49 -16.58
C GLU A 400 1.63 8.13 -16.18
N THR A 401 2.48 8.40 -17.16
CA THR A 401 3.80 8.98 -16.94
C THR A 401 4.01 10.28 -17.72
N ALA A 402 3.05 10.75 -18.51
CA ALA A 402 3.17 11.94 -19.33
C ALA A 402 3.43 13.21 -18.50
N PRO A 403 4.17 14.20 -19.04
CA PRO A 403 4.43 15.46 -18.34
C PRO A 403 3.16 16.22 -17.93
N LEU A 404 2.12 16.15 -18.75
CA LEU A 404 0.79 16.68 -18.45
C LEU A 404 -0.11 15.51 -18.11
N TYR A 405 -0.66 15.47 -16.90
CA TYR A 405 -1.53 14.38 -16.49
C TYR A 405 -2.79 14.37 -17.37
N ASN A 406 -3.06 13.24 -18.04
CA ASN A 406 -4.11 13.06 -19.04
C ASN A 406 -4.15 14.18 -20.12
N GLY A 407 -3.02 14.84 -20.39
CA GLY A 407 -2.93 15.96 -21.34
C GLY A 407 -3.68 17.25 -20.93
N THR A 408 -4.17 17.35 -19.70
CA THR A 408 -5.07 18.46 -19.28
C THR A 408 -4.52 19.30 -18.13
N ILE A 409 -3.83 18.70 -17.16
CA ILE A 409 -3.31 19.41 -15.99
C ILE A 409 -1.92 20.00 -16.30
N SER A 410 -1.86 21.32 -16.46
CA SER A 410 -0.60 22.07 -16.65
C SER A 410 0.17 22.31 -15.35
N TRP A 411 1.44 22.66 -15.48
CA TRP A 411 2.34 22.99 -14.37
C TRP A 411 1.84 24.16 -13.50
N GLU A 412 1.16 25.13 -14.10
CA GLU A 412 0.58 26.27 -13.37
C GLU A 412 -0.48 25.84 -12.36
N HIS A 413 -1.25 24.79 -12.66
CA HIS A 413 -2.25 24.23 -11.75
C HIS A 413 -1.61 23.53 -10.55
N LEU A 414 -0.45 22.89 -10.75
CA LEU A 414 0.27 22.08 -9.76
C LEU A 414 1.09 22.89 -8.76
N VAL A 415 1.55 24.06 -9.19
CA VAL A 415 2.36 25.00 -8.39
C VAL A 415 1.71 25.31 -7.04
N ARG A 416 0.45 25.74 -7.02
CA ARG A 416 -0.21 26.22 -5.80
C ARG A 416 -0.41 25.10 -4.76
N PRO A 417 -0.94 23.91 -5.12
CA PRO A 417 -1.07 22.78 -4.20
C PRO A 417 0.25 22.24 -3.62
N MET A 418 1.39 22.43 -4.29
CA MET A 418 2.71 22.01 -3.77
C MET A 418 3.20 22.81 -2.55
N GLY A 419 2.41 23.76 -2.04
CA GLY A 419 2.74 24.59 -0.88
C GLY A 419 3.14 26.02 -1.23
N LEU A 420 2.85 26.47 -2.46
CA LEU A 420 3.12 27.83 -2.91
C LEU A 420 1.86 28.70 -2.73
N ASP A 421 1.73 29.30 -1.55
CA ASP A 421 0.93 30.51 -1.35
C ASP A 421 1.83 31.74 -1.49
N LYS A 422 1.27 32.90 -1.89
CA LYS A 422 1.99 34.18 -2.07
C LYS A 422 2.79 34.63 -0.84
N LYS A 423 2.58 34.00 0.32
CA LYS A 423 3.26 34.28 1.59
C LYS A 423 4.48 33.39 1.88
N ASN A 424 4.72 32.31 1.12
CA ASN A 424 5.75 31.29 1.40
C ASN A 424 6.89 31.23 0.35
N GLN A 425 7.04 32.27 -0.48
CA GLN A 425 8.06 32.31 -1.55
C GLN A 425 9.50 32.12 -1.04
N GLU A 426 9.79 32.53 0.20
CA GLU A 426 11.14 32.44 0.78
C GLU A 426 11.61 31.00 1.10
N ARG A 427 10.70 30.04 1.27
CA ARG A 427 11.06 28.69 1.77
C ARG A 427 11.44 27.71 0.65
N GLY A 428 11.08 28.01 -0.60
CA GLY A 428 11.29 27.13 -1.76
C GLY A 428 10.53 25.81 -1.68
N LEU A 429 10.61 25.01 -2.74
CA LEU A 429 10.13 23.64 -2.80
C LEU A 429 11.28 22.67 -2.54
N ARG A 430 11.00 21.56 -1.85
CA ARG A 430 11.94 20.44 -1.70
C ARG A 430 11.41 19.26 -2.50
N PHE A 431 12.13 18.90 -3.54
CA PHE A 431 11.87 17.71 -4.33
C PHE A 431 12.81 16.59 -3.90
N ILE A 432 12.36 15.36 -4.05
CA ILE A 432 13.24 14.19 -3.99
C ILE A 432 13.41 13.75 -5.44
N VAL A 433 14.66 13.70 -5.91
CA VAL A 433 14.98 13.28 -7.28
C VAL A 433 15.93 12.09 -7.26
N PRO A 434 15.80 11.13 -8.18
CA PRO A 434 16.74 10.01 -8.27
C PRO A 434 18.16 10.49 -8.61
N THR A 435 19.17 9.79 -8.11
CA THR A 435 20.58 9.93 -8.51
C THR A 435 21.07 8.62 -9.10
N GLU A 436 22.35 8.50 -9.46
CA GLU A 436 22.90 7.24 -9.99
C GLU A 436 22.68 6.05 -9.03
N GLU A 437 22.84 6.24 -7.72
CA GLU A 437 22.76 5.15 -6.73
C GLU A 437 21.48 5.16 -5.89
N THR A 438 20.85 6.31 -5.68
CA THR A 438 19.75 6.47 -4.71
C THR A 438 18.85 7.65 -5.10
N CYS A 439 18.53 8.53 -4.16
CA CYS A 439 17.84 9.79 -4.32
C CYS A 439 18.54 10.90 -3.53
N THR A 440 18.29 12.15 -3.91
CA THR A 440 18.74 13.33 -3.17
C THR A 440 17.61 14.34 -3.00
N ILE A 441 17.77 15.21 -2.00
CA ILE A 441 16.86 16.33 -1.78
C ILE A 441 17.32 17.51 -2.63
N LEU A 442 16.46 17.94 -3.55
CA LEU A 442 16.67 19.06 -4.45
C LEU A 442 15.81 20.26 -3.99
N PRO A 443 16.40 21.24 -3.29
CA PRO A 443 15.73 22.51 -3.01
C PRO A 443 15.69 23.38 -4.27
N LEU A 444 14.51 23.90 -4.62
CA LEU A 444 14.32 24.84 -5.73
C LEU A 444 13.50 26.04 -5.29
N SER A 445 13.89 27.25 -5.72
CA SER A 445 13.00 28.41 -5.58
C SER A 445 11.80 28.26 -6.52
N PHE A 446 10.75 29.02 -6.23
CA PHE A 446 9.56 29.03 -7.08
C PHE A 446 9.90 29.49 -8.51
N GLU A 447 10.65 30.58 -8.63
CA GLU A 447 11.03 31.14 -9.93
C GLU A 447 11.87 30.15 -10.73
N ALA A 448 12.83 29.48 -10.07
CA ALA A 448 13.66 28.47 -10.71
C ALA A 448 12.81 27.30 -11.20
N PHE A 449 11.90 26.79 -10.37
CA PHE A 449 11.03 25.68 -10.75
C PHE A 449 10.15 26.01 -11.96
N VAL A 450 9.48 27.17 -11.96
CA VAL A 450 8.61 27.59 -13.08
C VAL A 450 9.39 27.80 -14.38
N GLN A 451 10.65 28.25 -14.32
CA GLN A 451 11.47 28.42 -15.52
C GLN A 451 11.89 27.11 -16.18
N LEU A 452 11.90 25.99 -15.43
CA LEU A 452 12.30 24.68 -15.96
C LEU A 452 11.20 24.00 -16.79
N PHE A 453 9.95 24.45 -16.68
CA PHE A 453 8.82 23.85 -17.38
C PHE A 453 8.19 24.85 -18.36
N PRO A 454 7.93 24.45 -19.60
CA PRO A 454 7.29 25.32 -20.59
C PRO A 454 5.90 25.74 -20.13
N LYS A 455 5.54 26.99 -20.44
CA LYS A 455 4.21 27.56 -20.19
C LYS A 455 3.12 26.87 -20.99
#